data_AF-A0A7S0SVF5-F1
#
_entry.id   AF-A0A7S0SVF5-F1
#
_cell.length_a   1.000
_cell.length_b   1.000
_cell.length_c   1.000
_cell.angle_alpha   90.00
_cell.angle_beta   90.00
_cell.angle_gamma   90.00
#
_symmetry.space_group_name_H-M   'P 1'
#
loop_
_entity.id
_entity.type
_entity.pdbx_description
1 polymer ?
#
loop_
_entity_poly.entity_id
_entity_poly.type
_entity_poly.pdbx_seq_one_letter_code
_entity_poly.pdbx_strand_id
1 'polypeptide(L)'
;VFCFFIDLLVFTFLIYLGNKFYQLTFPLFPKSLQLDCSRYIRQTHTLQECLPFYNSPRTAGFRLFWENYYTRKSNSRAFQVLSTIQGDGCCGFFAPLQCRNNTEPFPSYLSKKGISSTFLSQRVTCGYKPNFYPQQSDCANYYDIALGIVGGCNYDLGVSYCLEKTLDQYSLGCASYVEDYATKLVGPHGIAVMILSSFNFIMMLFACCMWWKRKESDVFPDFIAKKGAVNYFRVRGQFQIFPSDGLLLKEEYLPNTKSSISSKKYSRKFDNQIVSGKVNNNNTPNVSNKTTNEVVNNDNNNENDDNSGSQESEEEEKSIV
;
A
#
# COMPACT_ATOMS: atom_id res chain seq x y z
N VAL A 1 30.36 -21.58 -12.20
CA VAL A 1 30.85 -21.24 -10.84
C VAL A 1 30.74 -19.75 -10.56
N PHE A 2 31.40 -18.86 -11.33
CA PHE A 2 31.30 -17.40 -11.09
C PHE A 2 29.85 -16.87 -11.13
N CYS A 3 29.05 -17.21 -12.16
CA CYS A 3 27.66 -16.77 -12.24
C CYS A 3 26.83 -17.19 -11.02
N PHE A 4 27.02 -18.42 -10.52
CA PHE A 4 26.35 -18.91 -9.32
C PHE A 4 26.66 -18.05 -8.08
N PHE A 5 27.90 -17.63 -7.91
CA PHE A 5 28.27 -16.75 -6.79
C PHE A 5 27.63 -15.37 -6.91
N ILE A 6 27.55 -14.80 -8.12
CA ILE A 6 26.88 -13.53 -8.36
C ILE A 6 25.38 -13.65 -8.06
N ASP A 7 24.72 -14.70 -8.55
CA ASP A 7 23.30 -14.93 -8.31
C ASP A 7 23.00 -15.14 -6.81
N LEU A 8 23.87 -15.87 -6.10
CA LEU A 8 23.77 -16.05 -4.64
C LEU A 8 23.92 -14.73 -3.87
N LEU A 9 24.84 -13.87 -4.29
CA LEU A 9 25.03 -12.54 -3.71
C LEU A 9 23.78 -11.68 -3.93
N VAL A 10 23.27 -11.64 -5.17
CA VAL A 10 22.05 -10.91 -5.52
C VAL A 10 20.86 -11.43 -4.70
N PHE A 11 20.68 -12.74 -4.60
CA PHE A 11 19.64 -13.35 -3.77
C PHE A 11 19.73 -12.90 -2.30
N THR A 12 20.93 -13.00 -1.71
CA THR A 12 21.14 -12.64 -0.30
C THR A 12 20.88 -11.16 -0.07
N PHE A 13 21.31 -10.30 -1.00
CA PHE A 13 21.04 -8.87 -0.96
C PHE A 13 19.54 -8.55 -1.05
N LEU A 14 18.80 -9.22 -1.96
CA LEU A 14 17.36 -9.00 -2.09
C LEU A 14 16.58 -9.52 -0.88
N ILE A 15 16.96 -10.66 -0.29
CA ILE A 15 16.39 -11.13 0.97
C ILE A 15 16.66 -10.14 2.10
N TYR A 16 17.88 -9.62 2.19
CA TYR A 16 18.22 -8.58 3.17
C TYR A 16 17.37 -7.33 3.00
N LEU A 17 17.21 -6.82 1.77
CA LEU A 17 16.34 -5.67 1.48
C LEU A 17 14.87 -5.96 1.80
N GLY A 18 14.35 -7.12 1.39
CA GLY A 18 12.98 -7.54 1.69
C GLY A 18 12.72 -7.60 3.18
N ASN A 19 13.65 -8.17 3.96
CA ASN A 19 13.58 -8.19 5.42
C ASN A 19 13.66 -6.78 6.01
N LYS A 20 14.51 -5.89 5.49
CA LYS A 20 14.55 -4.50 5.96
C LYS A 20 13.25 -3.74 5.70
N PHE A 21 12.64 -3.91 4.53
CA PHE A 21 11.33 -3.34 4.25
C PHE A 21 10.24 -3.91 5.15
N TYR A 22 10.25 -5.23 5.35
CA TYR A 22 9.30 -5.89 6.23
C TYR A 22 9.47 -5.44 7.68
N GLN A 23 10.70 -5.25 8.16
CA GLN A 23 10.99 -4.75 9.50
C GLN A 23 10.42 -3.35 9.76
N LEU A 24 10.40 -2.49 8.72
CA LEU A 24 9.78 -1.17 8.83
C LEU A 24 8.26 -1.24 9.05
N THR A 25 7.63 -2.37 8.74
CA THR A 25 6.18 -2.56 8.94
C THR A 25 5.80 -3.02 10.35
N PHE A 26 6.76 -3.41 11.18
CA PHE A 26 6.43 -3.71 12.57
C PHE A 26 6.13 -2.42 13.34
N PRO A 27 4.97 -2.34 14.02
CA PRO A 27 4.63 -1.18 14.81
C PRO A 27 5.57 -1.08 16.01
N LEU A 28 6.08 0.13 16.26
CA LEU A 28 6.95 0.39 17.41
C LEU A 28 6.18 0.34 18.74
N PHE A 29 4.88 0.65 18.70
CA PHE A 29 4.00 0.73 19.86
C PHE A 29 2.81 -0.22 19.69
N PRO A 30 2.31 -0.84 20.77
CA PRO A 30 1.09 -1.64 20.72
C PRO A 30 -0.10 -0.84 20.20
N LYS A 31 -0.97 -1.48 19.40
CA LYS A 31 -2.12 -0.82 18.78
C LYS A 31 -3.06 -0.17 19.81
N SER A 32 -3.25 -0.81 20.96
CA SER A 32 -4.06 -0.29 22.07
C SER A 32 -3.53 1.05 22.59
N LEU A 33 -2.21 1.16 22.80
CA LEU A 33 -1.55 2.38 23.22
C LEU A 33 -1.74 3.47 22.16
N GLN A 34 -1.49 3.17 20.89
CA GLN A 34 -1.61 4.16 19.81
C GLN A 34 -3.02 4.72 19.69
N LEU A 35 -4.03 3.85 19.74
CA LEU A 35 -5.44 4.26 19.64
C LEU A 35 -5.84 5.11 20.85
N ASP A 36 -5.49 4.68 22.06
CA ASP A 36 -5.84 5.40 23.28
C ASP A 36 -5.13 6.76 23.37
N CYS A 37 -3.85 6.81 23.02
CA CYS A 37 -3.11 8.07 22.88
C CYS A 37 -3.64 8.94 21.74
N SER A 38 -4.38 8.42 20.78
CA SER A 38 -4.99 9.25 19.74
C SER A 38 -6.35 9.80 20.16
N ARG A 39 -6.94 9.39 21.29
CA ARG A 39 -8.27 9.83 21.72
C ARG A 39 -8.28 11.23 22.33
N TYR A 40 -9.43 11.90 22.18
CA TYR A 40 -9.73 13.17 22.84
C TYR A 40 -9.72 13.01 24.36
N ILE A 41 -10.26 11.91 24.88
CA ILE A 41 -10.15 11.55 26.29
C ILE A 41 -9.54 10.15 26.34
N ARG A 42 -8.32 10.08 26.90
CA ARG A 42 -7.64 8.80 27.16
C ARG A 42 -8.42 8.01 28.20
N GLN A 43 -8.55 6.71 27.98
CA GLN A 43 -9.28 5.81 28.87
C GLN A 43 -8.36 4.88 29.66
N THR A 44 -7.23 4.46 29.09
CA THR A 44 -6.43 3.37 29.67
C THR A 44 -5.03 3.82 30.08
N HIS A 45 -4.37 4.62 29.24
CA HIS A 45 -2.99 5.02 29.39
C HIS A 45 -2.89 6.47 29.85
N THR A 46 -1.90 6.73 30.69
CA THR A 46 -1.54 8.06 31.15
C THR A 46 -0.83 8.86 30.04
N LEU A 47 -0.80 10.19 30.16
CA LEU A 47 -0.03 11.01 29.21
C LEU A 47 1.44 10.58 29.18
N GLN A 48 2.03 10.22 30.33
CA GLN A 48 3.44 9.84 30.42
C GLN A 48 3.75 8.62 29.55
N GLU A 49 2.83 7.67 29.47
CA GLU A 49 2.94 6.49 28.60
C GLU A 49 2.74 6.84 27.13
N CYS A 50 1.97 7.89 26.82
CA CYS A 50 1.78 8.40 25.46
C CYS A 50 2.91 9.30 24.95
N LEU A 51 3.70 9.92 25.83
CA LEU A 51 4.79 10.81 25.42
C LEU A 51 5.81 10.12 24.49
N PRO A 52 6.27 8.88 24.76
CA PRO A 52 7.11 8.14 23.82
C PRO A 52 6.47 8.00 22.43
N PHE A 53 5.17 7.72 22.35
CA PHE A 53 4.44 7.60 21.09
C PHE A 53 4.45 8.93 20.31
N TYR A 54 4.07 10.04 20.96
CA TYR A 54 4.04 11.36 20.32
C TYR A 54 5.41 11.85 19.89
N ASN A 55 6.43 11.64 20.73
CA ASN A 55 7.78 12.14 20.49
C ASN A 55 8.61 11.23 19.59
N SER A 56 8.12 10.04 19.25
CA SER A 56 8.89 9.09 18.44
C SER A 56 9.21 9.65 17.05
N PRO A 57 10.41 9.36 16.51
CA PRO A 57 10.74 9.74 15.13
C PRO A 57 9.83 9.07 14.09
N ARG A 58 9.26 7.90 14.41
CA ARG A 58 8.34 7.17 13.55
C ARG A 58 7.00 7.91 13.40
N THR A 59 6.39 8.31 14.52
CA THR A 59 5.16 9.14 14.51
C THR A 59 5.41 10.48 13.82
N ALA A 60 6.58 11.10 14.03
CA ALA A 60 6.95 12.32 13.32
C ALA A 60 7.06 12.10 11.80
N GLY A 61 7.56 10.94 11.34
CA GLY A 61 7.55 10.55 9.94
C GLY A 61 6.14 10.41 9.36
N PHE A 62 5.23 9.75 10.10
CA PHE A 62 3.82 9.65 9.70
C PHE A 62 3.10 10.99 9.68
N ARG A 63 3.49 11.91 10.57
CA ARG A 63 2.99 13.28 10.53
C ARG A 63 3.44 14.00 9.26
N LEU A 64 4.72 13.91 8.88
CA LEU A 64 5.20 14.51 7.63
C LEU A 64 4.50 13.92 6.40
N PHE A 65 4.22 12.61 6.43
CA PHE A 65 3.38 11.96 5.42
C PHE A 65 2.01 12.64 5.37
N TRP A 66 1.32 12.76 6.51
CA TRP A 66 0.02 13.43 6.60
C TRP A 66 0.05 14.87 6.08
N GLU A 67 1.01 15.68 6.54
CA GLU A 67 1.20 17.07 6.13
C GLU A 67 1.48 17.22 4.63
N ASN A 68 2.17 16.27 4.01
CA ASN A 68 2.40 16.26 2.56
C ASN A 68 1.09 16.13 1.78
N TYR A 69 0.25 15.16 2.18
CA TYR A 69 -1.06 14.96 1.58
C TYR A 69 -1.99 16.14 1.86
N TYR A 70 -1.97 16.65 3.09
CA TYR A 70 -2.79 17.79 3.50
C TYR A 70 -2.41 19.08 2.76
N THR A 71 -1.11 19.36 2.59
CA THR A 71 -0.62 20.49 1.77
C THR A 71 -1.19 20.44 0.35
N ARG A 72 -1.47 19.24 -0.15
CA ARG A 72 -1.99 18.99 -1.50
C ARG A 72 -3.47 18.61 -1.50
N LYS A 73 -4.23 18.94 -0.45
CA LYS A 73 -5.64 18.55 -0.33
C LYS A 73 -6.54 19.06 -1.46
N SER A 74 -6.13 20.09 -2.20
CA SER A 74 -6.82 20.54 -3.43
C SER A 74 -6.68 19.54 -4.58
N ASN A 75 -5.70 18.65 -4.55
CA ASN A 75 -5.56 17.53 -5.48
C ASN A 75 -6.49 16.39 -5.05
N SER A 76 -7.42 16.01 -5.94
CA SER A 76 -8.40 14.96 -5.70
C SER A 76 -7.78 13.64 -5.20
N ARG A 77 -6.62 13.25 -5.72
CA ARG A 77 -5.94 12.02 -5.28
C ARG A 77 -5.42 12.12 -3.84
N ALA A 78 -4.86 13.26 -3.48
CA ALA A 78 -4.34 13.47 -2.14
C ALA A 78 -5.49 13.55 -1.12
N PHE A 79 -6.55 14.26 -1.48
CA PHE A 79 -7.79 14.29 -0.71
C PHE A 79 -8.37 12.88 -0.51
N GLN A 80 -8.45 12.08 -1.58
CA GLN A 80 -8.97 10.71 -1.49
C GLN A 80 -8.16 9.85 -0.52
N VAL A 81 -6.84 9.97 -0.49
CA VAL A 81 -5.99 9.24 0.48
C VAL A 81 -6.32 9.67 1.91
N LEU A 82 -6.40 10.97 2.19
CA LEU A 82 -6.77 11.47 3.52
C LEU A 82 -8.17 11.01 3.94
N SER A 83 -9.14 11.12 3.05
CA SER A 83 -10.52 10.69 3.29
C SER A 83 -10.63 9.18 3.48
N THR A 84 -9.79 8.39 2.78
CA THR A 84 -9.74 6.93 2.99
C THR A 84 -9.22 6.60 4.39
N ILE A 85 -8.18 7.28 4.86
CA ILE A 85 -7.64 7.07 6.21
C ILE A 85 -8.64 7.54 7.28
N GLN A 86 -9.31 8.67 7.06
CA GLN A 86 -10.32 9.18 8.00
C GLN A 86 -11.58 8.31 8.04
N GLY A 87 -11.97 7.72 6.92
CA GLY A 87 -13.12 6.82 6.81
C GLY A 87 -13.10 5.63 7.77
N ASP A 88 -11.94 5.30 8.37
CA ASP A 88 -11.80 4.30 9.41
C ASP A 88 -12.19 4.80 10.84
N GLY A 89 -12.83 5.97 10.94
CA GLY A 89 -13.42 6.48 12.18
C GLY A 89 -12.56 7.49 12.96
N CYS A 90 -11.51 8.03 12.34
CA CYS A 90 -10.61 9.01 12.93
C CYS A 90 -10.73 10.38 12.26
N CYS A 91 -10.26 11.44 12.92
CA CYS A 91 -10.27 12.80 12.39
C CYS A 91 -9.00 13.57 12.75
N GLY A 92 -8.40 14.20 11.73
CA GLY A 92 -7.09 14.85 11.87
C GLY A 92 -5.96 13.87 12.22
N PHE A 93 -4.73 14.33 12.39
CA PHE A 93 -3.59 13.45 12.68
C PHE A 93 -3.49 13.10 14.18
N PHE A 94 -3.34 14.10 15.06
CA PHE A 94 -3.27 13.88 16.51
C PHE A 94 -4.64 13.96 17.21
N ALA A 95 -4.63 13.64 18.52
CA ALA A 95 -5.79 13.73 19.38
C ALA A 95 -6.44 15.13 19.33
N PRO A 96 -7.78 15.22 19.30
CA PRO A 96 -8.46 16.50 19.26
C PRO A 96 -8.13 17.36 20.48
N LEU A 97 -8.02 18.67 20.28
CA LEU A 97 -7.77 19.67 21.32
C LEU A 97 -6.65 19.39 22.33
N GLN A 98 -5.64 18.56 22.07
CA GLN A 98 -4.64 18.25 23.10
C GLN A 98 -3.23 18.74 22.80
N CYS A 99 -2.97 19.28 21.61
CA CYS A 99 -1.61 19.44 21.14
C CYS A 99 -1.22 20.89 20.92
N ARG A 100 0.02 21.20 21.27
CA ARG A 100 0.66 22.50 21.08
C ARG A 100 1.85 22.36 20.16
N ASN A 101 2.22 23.46 19.51
CA ASN A 101 3.41 23.51 18.69
C ASN A 101 4.66 23.21 19.54
N ASN A 102 5.49 22.33 18.99
CA ASN A 102 6.81 21.98 19.49
C ASN A 102 7.83 22.51 18.47
N THR A 103 8.78 23.30 18.97
CA THR A 103 9.84 23.96 18.20
C THR A 103 10.98 23.02 17.83
N GLU A 104 10.98 21.79 18.32
CA GLU A 104 11.96 20.77 17.93
C GLU A 104 11.89 20.49 16.43
N PRO A 105 13.03 20.47 15.73
CA PRO A 105 13.04 20.19 14.30
C PRO A 105 12.69 18.72 14.02
N PHE A 106 12.03 18.48 12.89
CA PHE A 106 11.92 17.13 12.34
C PHE A 106 13.30 16.53 12.05
N PRO A 107 13.51 15.22 12.30
CA PRO A 107 14.75 14.53 11.99
C PRO A 107 15.24 14.78 10.55
N SER A 108 16.54 15.04 10.40
CA SER A 108 17.14 15.47 9.12
C SER A 108 17.05 14.42 8.00
N TYR A 109 16.94 13.14 8.35
CA TYR A 109 16.81 12.03 7.38
C TYR A 109 15.41 11.92 6.77
N LEU A 110 14.41 12.66 7.28
CA LEU A 110 13.06 12.63 6.74
C LEU A 110 12.91 13.65 5.60
N SER A 111 12.33 13.19 4.48
CA SER A 111 12.08 14.07 3.34
C SER A 111 11.01 15.11 3.67
N LYS A 112 11.36 16.38 3.46
CA LYS A 112 10.47 17.54 3.63
C LYS A 112 9.91 18.05 2.30
N LYS A 113 10.20 17.34 1.20
CA LYS A 113 9.91 17.80 -0.16
C LYS A 113 8.39 17.88 -0.40
N GLY A 114 7.91 19.07 -0.74
CA GLY A 114 6.52 19.29 -1.13
C GLY A 114 5.54 19.46 0.03
N ILE A 115 6.04 19.70 1.25
CA ILE A 115 5.27 20.09 2.43
C ILE A 115 5.37 21.62 2.57
N SER A 116 4.27 22.28 2.96
CA SER A 116 4.27 23.72 3.22
C SER A 116 5.25 24.08 4.35
N SER A 117 6.00 25.17 4.20
CA SER A 117 6.91 25.67 5.24
C SER A 117 6.18 26.00 6.55
N THR A 118 4.90 26.37 6.48
CA THR A 118 4.05 26.60 7.66
C THR A 118 3.96 25.36 8.53
N PHE A 119 3.77 24.17 7.94
CA PHE A 119 3.64 22.91 8.69
C PHE A 119 5.00 22.34 9.11
N LEU A 120 6.04 22.53 8.30
CA LEU A 120 7.40 22.06 8.62
C LEU A 120 8.04 22.73 9.84
N SER A 121 7.57 23.92 10.19
CA SER A 121 8.11 24.69 11.31
C SER A 121 7.72 24.15 12.69
N GLN A 122 6.76 23.22 12.76
CA GLN A 122 6.10 22.83 13.99
C GLN A 122 5.95 21.32 14.04
N ARG A 123 6.72 20.66 14.92
CA ARG A 123 6.21 19.41 15.51
C ARG A 123 5.03 19.80 16.40
N VAL A 124 4.24 18.83 16.86
CA VAL A 124 3.32 19.10 17.98
C VAL A 124 3.61 18.12 19.09
N THR A 125 3.40 18.60 20.30
CA THR A 125 3.44 17.80 21.50
C THR A 125 2.10 17.92 22.18
N CYS A 126 1.51 16.78 22.49
CA CYS A 126 0.21 16.71 23.15
C CYS A 126 0.38 16.73 24.66
N GLY A 127 -0.50 17.45 25.35
CA GLY A 127 -0.45 17.73 26.78
C GLY A 127 -1.75 17.37 27.51
N TYR A 128 -1.85 17.81 28.76
CA TYR A 128 -3.06 17.63 29.58
C TYR A 128 -4.09 18.74 29.37
N LYS A 129 -3.65 19.94 28.98
CA LYS A 129 -4.53 21.09 28.84
C LYS A 129 -5.13 21.12 27.44
N PRO A 130 -6.46 21.31 27.32
CA PRO A 130 -7.06 21.45 26.03
C PRO A 130 -6.48 22.69 25.34
N ASN A 131 -5.98 22.52 24.12
CA ASN A 131 -5.46 23.57 23.26
C ASN A 131 -6.02 23.35 21.85
N PHE A 132 -6.54 24.41 21.26
CA PHE A 132 -7.02 24.38 19.88
C PHE A 132 -5.85 24.34 18.90
N TYR A 133 -6.08 23.68 17.76
CA TYR A 133 -5.14 23.71 16.66
C TYR A 133 -5.16 25.08 15.98
N PRO A 134 -4.02 25.51 15.40
CA PRO A 134 -3.97 26.74 14.61
C PRO A 134 -5.10 26.78 13.59
N GLN A 135 -5.66 27.97 13.38
CA GLN A 135 -6.76 28.19 12.44
C GLN A 135 -6.36 27.68 11.04
N GLN A 136 -7.19 26.82 10.48
CA GLN A 136 -7.10 26.38 9.10
C GLN A 136 -8.15 27.12 8.29
N SER A 137 -7.89 27.35 6.99
CA SER A 137 -8.78 28.13 6.12
C SER A 137 -10.18 27.54 5.95
N ASP A 138 -10.34 26.25 6.25
CA ASP A 138 -11.50 25.42 5.96
C ASP A 138 -12.20 24.87 7.22
N CYS A 139 -11.76 25.23 8.42
CA CYS A 139 -12.46 24.86 9.64
C CYS A 139 -13.34 26.00 10.13
N ALA A 140 -14.54 25.67 10.64
CA ALA A 140 -15.36 26.65 11.34
C ALA A 140 -14.59 27.14 12.57
N ASN A 141 -14.49 28.46 12.75
CA ASN A 141 -13.85 29.03 13.92
C ASN A 141 -14.61 28.59 15.17
N TYR A 142 -13.97 27.78 16.01
CA TYR A 142 -14.52 27.47 17.31
C TYR A 142 -14.18 28.61 18.29
N TYR A 143 -15.15 28.96 19.11
CA TYR A 143 -15.04 30.02 20.11
C TYR A 143 -15.60 29.50 21.44
N ASP A 144 -14.75 29.46 22.46
CA ASP A 144 -15.15 29.09 23.83
C ASP A 144 -14.69 30.17 24.81
N ILE A 145 -15.68 30.91 25.33
CA ILE A 145 -15.47 31.99 26.30
C ILE A 145 -14.95 31.43 27.63
N ALA A 146 -15.39 30.23 28.03
CA ALA A 146 -15.04 29.65 29.32
C ALA A 146 -13.55 29.27 29.39
N LEU A 147 -12.96 28.90 28.26
CA LEU A 147 -11.54 28.60 28.14
C LEU A 147 -10.70 29.82 27.76
N GLY A 148 -11.33 30.95 27.40
CA GLY A 148 -10.65 32.17 26.98
C GLY A 148 -9.91 32.04 25.65
N ILE A 149 -10.37 31.14 24.77
CA ILE A 149 -9.71 30.86 23.49
C ILE A 149 -10.59 31.32 22.33
N VAL A 150 -10.01 32.14 21.45
CA VAL A 150 -10.68 32.77 20.32
C VAL A 150 -10.09 32.25 19.02
N GLY A 151 -10.81 31.34 18.34
CA GLY A 151 -10.45 30.83 17.02
C GLY A 151 -9.54 29.61 17.05
N GLY A 152 -9.80 28.67 16.13
CA GLY A 152 -9.04 27.44 15.97
C GLY A 152 -9.89 26.29 15.46
N CYS A 153 -9.24 25.16 15.15
CA CYS A 153 -9.90 23.93 14.74
C CYS A 153 -9.86 22.88 15.85
N ASN A 154 -10.89 22.02 15.89
CA ASN A 154 -10.97 20.90 16.85
C ASN A 154 -9.96 19.79 16.56
N TYR A 155 -9.67 19.54 15.28
CA TYR A 155 -8.82 18.46 14.80
C TYR A 155 -7.54 18.97 14.12
N ASP A 156 -6.46 18.20 14.27
CA ASP A 156 -5.17 18.48 13.64
C ASP A 156 -5.21 18.19 12.14
N LEU A 157 -5.24 19.21 11.28
CA LEU A 157 -5.25 19.03 9.83
C LEU A 157 -6.37 18.06 9.35
N GLY A 158 -7.58 18.24 9.88
CA GLY A 158 -8.77 17.48 9.49
C GLY A 158 -9.24 17.82 8.07
N VAL A 159 -9.90 16.89 7.38
CA VAL A 159 -10.49 17.13 6.06
C VAL A 159 -11.91 16.56 5.99
N SER A 160 -12.67 16.90 4.95
CA SER A 160 -14.01 16.35 4.72
C SER A 160 -14.95 16.55 5.94
N TYR A 161 -15.73 15.54 6.31
CA TYR A 161 -16.70 15.58 7.41
C TYR A 161 -16.06 15.90 8.77
N CYS A 162 -14.75 15.71 8.94
CA CYS A 162 -14.06 16.04 10.19
C CYS A 162 -14.03 17.55 10.48
N LEU A 163 -14.23 18.40 9.46
CA LEU A 163 -14.30 19.85 9.65
C LEU A 163 -15.58 20.29 10.38
N GLU A 164 -16.65 19.51 10.26
CA GLU A 164 -17.96 19.79 10.86
C GLU A 164 -18.27 18.88 12.05
N LYS A 165 -17.47 17.81 12.24
CA LYS A 165 -17.68 16.84 13.31
C LYS A 165 -17.50 17.50 14.69
N THR A 166 -18.54 17.38 15.52
CA THR A 166 -18.48 17.77 16.92
C THR A 166 -17.65 16.77 17.72
N LEU A 167 -16.98 17.26 18.76
CA LEU A 167 -16.16 16.42 19.62
C LEU A 167 -17.03 15.62 20.57
N ASP A 168 -16.79 14.31 20.59
CA ASP A 168 -17.31 13.38 21.57
C ASP A 168 -16.15 12.68 22.31
N GLN A 169 -16.48 11.94 23.37
CA GLN A 169 -15.50 11.18 24.14
C GLN A 169 -14.77 10.09 23.31
N TYR A 170 -15.33 9.70 22.16
CA TYR A 170 -14.79 8.68 21.27
C TYR A 170 -13.98 9.26 20.11
N SER A 171 -13.92 10.58 20.00
CA SER A 171 -13.19 11.27 18.95
C SER A 171 -11.71 11.00 19.09
N LEU A 172 -11.07 10.67 17.98
CA LEU A 172 -9.67 10.28 17.97
C LEU A 172 -8.96 10.72 16.69
N GLY A 173 -7.66 10.94 16.79
CA GLY A 173 -6.75 11.26 15.69
C GLY A 173 -6.37 10.04 14.86
N CYS A 174 -5.95 10.30 13.62
CA CYS A 174 -5.60 9.28 12.63
C CYS A 174 -4.17 8.77 12.72
N ALA A 175 -3.34 9.21 13.67
CA ALA A 175 -1.93 8.80 13.75
C ALA A 175 -1.74 7.27 13.69
N SER A 176 -2.57 6.51 14.41
CA SER A 176 -2.53 5.05 14.38
C SER A 176 -3.04 4.45 13.06
N TYR A 177 -4.00 5.08 12.40
CA TYR A 177 -4.55 4.63 11.12
C TYR A 177 -3.60 4.93 9.95
N VAL A 178 -2.84 6.03 10.03
CA VAL A 178 -1.77 6.33 9.08
C VAL A 178 -0.69 5.26 9.13
N GLU A 179 -0.34 4.77 10.32
CA GLU A 179 0.61 3.67 10.45
C GLU A 179 0.09 2.38 9.79
N ASP A 180 -1.18 2.02 10.01
CA ASP A 180 -1.80 0.87 9.36
C ASP A 180 -1.83 1.03 7.84
N TYR A 181 -2.19 2.23 7.35
CA TYR A 181 -2.23 2.53 5.93
C TYR A 181 -0.84 2.40 5.30
N ALA A 182 0.19 2.98 5.92
CA ALA A 182 1.57 2.87 5.48
C ALA A 182 2.06 1.41 5.50
N THR A 183 1.69 0.66 6.53
CA THR A 183 2.02 -0.77 6.67
C THR A 183 1.35 -1.61 5.59
N LYS A 184 0.07 -1.37 5.30
CA LYS A 184 -0.67 -2.03 4.21
C LYS A 184 -0.06 -1.72 2.84
N LEU A 185 0.50 -0.52 2.65
CA LEU A 185 1.14 -0.13 1.40
C LEU A 185 2.52 -0.79 1.21
N VAL A 186 3.36 -0.79 2.25
CA VAL A 186 4.77 -1.24 2.16
C VAL A 186 4.93 -2.74 2.41
N GLY A 187 4.14 -3.32 3.32
CA GLY A 187 4.28 -4.70 3.78
C GLY A 187 4.23 -5.74 2.66
N PRO A 188 3.21 -5.69 1.77
CA PRO A 188 3.12 -6.63 0.65
C PRO A 188 4.35 -6.59 -0.27
N HIS A 189 4.97 -5.42 -0.47
CA HIS A 189 6.17 -5.30 -1.29
C HIS A 189 7.38 -5.97 -0.66
N GLY A 190 7.58 -5.82 0.65
CA GLY A 190 8.65 -6.53 1.37
C GLY A 190 8.53 -8.04 1.25
N ILE A 191 7.32 -8.57 1.45
CA ILE A 191 7.02 -10.01 1.30
C ILE A 191 7.21 -10.46 -0.14
N ALA A 192 6.70 -9.72 -1.12
CA ALA A 192 6.81 -10.05 -2.53
C ALA A 192 8.28 -10.14 -2.98
N VAL A 193 9.14 -9.20 -2.57
CA VAL A 193 10.57 -9.24 -2.86
C VAL A 193 11.21 -10.52 -2.30
N MET A 194 10.87 -10.92 -1.07
CA MET A 194 11.41 -12.15 -0.48
C MET A 194 10.95 -13.42 -1.20
N ILE A 195 9.67 -13.51 -1.57
CA ILE A 195 9.11 -14.66 -2.31
C ILE A 195 9.73 -14.76 -3.70
N LEU A 196 9.78 -13.65 -4.45
CA LEU A 196 10.34 -13.63 -5.80
C LEU A 196 11.85 -13.95 -5.78
N SER A 197 12.57 -13.49 -4.77
CA SER A 197 13.98 -13.84 -4.59
C SER A 197 14.16 -15.33 -4.31
N SER A 198 13.31 -15.91 -3.46
CA SER A 198 13.33 -17.35 -3.16
C SER A 198 13.03 -18.19 -4.40
N PHE A 199 12.09 -17.76 -5.23
CA PHE A 199 11.79 -18.44 -6.50
C PHE A 199 12.99 -18.42 -7.45
N ASN A 200 13.67 -17.29 -7.60
CA ASN A 200 14.90 -17.20 -8.40
C ASN A 200 15.99 -18.15 -7.88
N PHE A 201 16.17 -18.23 -6.56
CA PHE A 201 17.12 -19.15 -5.95
C PHE A 201 16.79 -20.62 -6.24
N ILE A 202 15.50 -21.00 -6.17
CA ILE A 202 15.05 -22.35 -6.52
C ILE A 202 15.35 -22.67 -7.99
N MET A 203 15.07 -21.74 -8.90
CA MET A 203 15.38 -21.91 -10.33
C MET A 203 16.88 -22.08 -10.60
N MET A 204 17.72 -21.37 -9.85
CA MET A 204 19.18 -21.55 -9.89
C MET A 204 19.60 -22.95 -9.44
N LEU A 205 19.00 -23.50 -8.38
CA LEU A 205 19.26 -24.88 -7.96
C LEU A 205 18.89 -25.89 -9.05
N PHE A 206 17.73 -25.73 -9.69
CA PHE A 206 17.33 -26.58 -10.81
C PHE A 206 18.31 -26.49 -11.99
N ALA A 207 18.77 -25.28 -12.32
CA ALA A 207 19.78 -25.09 -13.36
C ALA A 207 21.11 -25.79 -13.01
N CYS A 208 21.54 -25.74 -11.75
CA CYS A 208 22.74 -26.45 -11.28
C CYS A 208 22.58 -27.97 -11.37
N CYS A 209 21.42 -28.50 -10.96
CA CYS A 209 21.12 -29.93 -11.07
C CYS A 209 21.12 -30.39 -12.53
N MET A 210 20.52 -29.62 -13.43
CA MET A 210 20.52 -29.91 -14.87
C MET A 210 21.92 -29.84 -15.48
N TRP A 211 22.74 -28.86 -15.06
CA TRP A 211 24.13 -28.75 -15.49
C TRP A 211 24.98 -29.95 -15.03
N TRP A 212 24.81 -30.38 -13.78
CA TRP A 212 25.50 -31.56 -13.25
C TRP A 212 25.08 -32.83 -13.99
N LYS A 213 23.78 -33.03 -14.19
CA LYS A 213 23.25 -34.15 -14.98
C LYS A 213 23.80 -34.17 -16.41
N ARG A 214 23.87 -32.99 -17.04
CA ARG A 214 24.43 -32.87 -18.39
C ARG A 214 25.92 -33.21 -18.41
N LYS A 215 26.69 -32.80 -17.41
CA LYS A 215 28.13 -33.13 -17.33
C LYS A 215 28.39 -34.64 -17.34
N GLU A 216 27.53 -35.44 -16.71
CA GLU A 216 27.64 -36.91 -16.72
C GLU A 216 27.21 -37.53 -18.06
N SER A 217 26.27 -36.89 -18.76
CA SER A 217 25.74 -37.40 -20.05
C SER A 217 26.52 -36.89 -21.28
N ASP A 218 27.19 -35.74 -21.18
CA ASP A 218 28.08 -35.16 -22.21
C ASP A 218 29.51 -35.74 -22.14
N VAL A 219 29.72 -36.82 -21.38
CA VAL A 219 30.94 -37.61 -21.53
C VAL A 219 30.85 -38.29 -22.89
N PHE A 220 31.79 -37.97 -23.80
CA PHE A 220 31.86 -38.61 -25.11
C PHE A 220 31.71 -40.12 -24.93
N PRO A 221 30.83 -40.80 -25.69
CA PRO A 221 30.59 -42.19 -25.46
C PRO A 221 31.90 -42.97 -25.61
N ASP A 222 32.15 -43.90 -24.67
CA ASP A 222 33.45 -44.55 -24.48
C ASP A 222 34.04 -45.19 -25.75
N PHE A 223 33.21 -45.51 -26.75
CA PHE A 223 33.67 -46.03 -28.03
C PHE A 223 34.49 -45.02 -28.86
N ILE A 224 34.31 -43.71 -28.64
CA ILE A 224 35.14 -42.64 -29.22
C ILE A 224 36.41 -42.45 -28.39
N ALA A 225 36.32 -42.55 -27.06
CA ALA A 225 37.46 -42.40 -26.16
C ALA A 225 38.46 -43.57 -26.23
N LYS A 226 37.99 -44.81 -26.46
CA LYS A 226 38.83 -46.02 -26.51
C LYS A 226 39.57 -46.22 -27.84
N LYS A 227 39.14 -45.60 -28.95
CA LYS A 227 39.88 -45.65 -30.22
C LYS A 227 40.88 -44.49 -30.25
N GLY A 228 42.11 -44.77 -29.84
CA GLY A 228 43.20 -43.79 -29.71
C GLY A 228 43.26 -42.78 -30.86
N ALA A 229 43.38 -41.50 -30.47
CA ALA A 229 43.72 -40.36 -31.33
C ALA A 229 43.03 -40.34 -32.70
N VAL A 230 41.69 -40.27 -32.73
CA VAL A 230 40.99 -39.83 -33.94
C VAL A 230 41.40 -38.37 -34.19
N ASN A 231 42.18 -38.15 -35.24
CA ASN A 231 42.74 -36.86 -35.58
C ASN A 231 41.61 -35.97 -36.17
N TYR A 232 40.87 -35.26 -35.31
CA TYR A 232 39.67 -34.48 -35.68
C TYR A 232 39.91 -33.47 -36.81
N PHE A 233 41.14 -33.00 -36.99
CA PHE A 233 41.53 -32.14 -38.10
C PHE A 233 41.43 -32.82 -39.47
N ARG A 234 41.48 -34.16 -39.53
CA ARG A 234 41.38 -34.94 -40.78
C ARG A 234 39.95 -35.33 -41.16
N VAL A 235 38.98 -35.07 -40.29
CA VAL A 235 37.54 -35.40 -40.51
C VAL A 235 36.72 -34.16 -40.94
N ARG A 236 37.34 -32.96 -41.00
CA ARG A 236 36.77 -31.79 -41.70
C ARG A 236 36.69 -32.11 -43.20
N GLY A 237 35.60 -32.75 -43.62
CA GLY A 237 35.32 -33.11 -45.01
C GLY A 237 34.85 -34.55 -45.26
N GLN A 238 34.82 -35.42 -44.24
CA GLN A 238 34.41 -36.83 -44.42
C GLN A 238 32.97 -37.15 -44.00
N PHE A 239 32.28 -36.23 -43.31
CA PHE A 239 30.85 -36.35 -43.13
C PHE A 239 30.14 -35.74 -44.34
N GLN A 240 30.03 -36.51 -45.42
CA GLN A 240 28.87 -36.35 -46.30
C GLN A 240 27.67 -36.82 -45.48
N ILE A 241 26.87 -35.88 -45.00
CA ILE A 241 25.53 -36.19 -44.50
C ILE A 241 24.79 -36.73 -45.71
N PHE A 242 24.80 -38.05 -45.91
CA PHE A 242 23.88 -38.67 -46.85
C PHE A 242 22.50 -38.48 -46.24
N PRO A 243 21.62 -37.65 -46.84
CA PRO A 243 20.24 -37.60 -46.38
C PRO A 243 19.70 -39.02 -46.48
N SER A 244 19.27 -39.62 -45.37
CA SER A 244 18.50 -40.85 -45.45
C SER A 244 17.21 -40.50 -46.19
N ASP A 245 16.89 -41.26 -47.23
CA ASP A 245 15.81 -41.03 -48.21
C ASP A 245 14.37 -41.00 -47.63
N GLY A 246 14.20 -40.82 -46.32
CA GLY A 246 12.90 -40.85 -45.64
C GLY A 246 12.47 -39.57 -44.92
N LEU A 247 13.26 -38.48 -44.90
CA LEU A 247 12.95 -37.33 -44.01
C LEU A 247 13.16 -35.92 -44.61
N LEU A 248 13.15 -35.77 -45.93
CA LEU A 248 13.09 -34.45 -46.58
C LEU A 248 12.04 -34.41 -47.70
N LEU A 249 10.77 -34.53 -47.31
CA LEU A 249 9.66 -33.95 -48.06
C LEU A 249 9.23 -32.67 -47.34
N LYS A 250 9.88 -31.56 -47.69
CA LYS A 250 9.23 -30.25 -47.65
C LYS A 250 9.82 -29.33 -48.72
N GLU A 251 9.09 -29.31 -49.83
CA GLU A 251 8.92 -28.23 -50.80
C GLU A 251 10.10 -27.26 -51.01
N GLU A 252 10.75 -27.47 -52.16
CA GLU A 252 11.30 -26.48 -53.08
C GLU A 252 11.41 -25.02 -52.58
N TYR A 253 12.60 -24.68 -52.08
CA TYR A 253 13.09 -23.30 -52.18
C TYR A 253 13.97 -23.22 -53.43
N LEU A 254 13.44 -22.63 -54.50
CA LEU A 254 14.20 -22.28 -55.70
C LEU A 254 14.71 -20.83 -55.60
N PRO A 255 16.02 -20.59 -55.41
CA PRO A 255 16.62 -19.34 -55.84
C PRO A 255 17.35 -19.60 -57.16
N ASN A 256 16.85 -19.04 -58.26
CA ASN A 256 17.67 -18.90 -59.46
C ASN A 256 17.72 -17.44 -59.94
N THR A 257 18.92 -16.89 -59.78
CA THR A 257 19.65 -15.98 -60.68
C THR A 257 18.89 -14.97 -61.54
N LYS A 258 19.15 -13.68 -61.21
CA LYS A 258 19.52 -12.57 -62.11
C LYS A 258 18.90 -12.55 -63.52
N SER A 259 17.91 -11.68 -63.72
CA SER A 259 17.93 -10.73 -64.84
C SER A 259 17.03 -9.51 -64.59
N SER A 260 17.59 -8.35 -64.96
CA SER A 260 16.94 -7.12 -65.47
C SER A 260 15.67 -6.55 -64.79
N ILE A 261 15.90 -5.42 -64.12
CA ILE A 261 15.13 -4.16 -64.18
C ILE A 261 13.85 -4.21 -65.03
N SER A 262 12.69 -4.11 -64.36
CA SER A 262 11.55 -3.33 -64.85
C SER A 262 10.65 -2.96 -63.68
N SER A 263 10.65 -1.68 -63.35
CA SER A 263 9.76 -1.05 -62.38
C SER A 263 8.32 -1.08 -62.90
N LYS A 264 7.44 -1.85 -62.25
CA LYS A 264 5.98 -1.65 -62.30
C LYS A 264 5.39 -1.70 -60.89
N LYS A 265 4.90 -0.53 -60.47
CA LYS A 265 3.93 -0.29 -59.40
C LYS A 265 2.74 -1.25 -59.51
N TYR A 266 2.36 -1.90 -58.42
CA TYR A 266 1.00 -2.33 -58.03
C TYR A 266 1.11 -2.70 -56.53
N SER A 267 0.57 -2.00 -55.54
CA SER A 267 -0.81 -1.57 -55.25
C SER A 267 -1.77 -2.75 -54.99
N ARG A 268 -2.32 -2.77 -53.76
CA ARG A 268 -3.43 -3.59 -53.20
C ARG A 268 -3.06 -5.04 -52.81
N LYS A 269 -3.56 -5.62 -51.71
CA LYS A 269 -4.73 -5.35 -50.85
C LYS A 269 -4.43 -5.94 -49.46
N PHE A 270 -4.63 -5.17 -48.40
CA PHE A 270 -4.79 -5.71 -47.04
C PHE A 270 -6.25 -6.17 -46.92
N ASP A 271 -6.49 -7.47 -46.90
CA ASP A 271 -7.80 -8.01 -46.51
C ASP A 271 -7.80 -8.21 -45.00
N ASN A 272 -8.58 -7.35 -44.36
CA ASN A 272 -9.02 -7.44 -42.97
C ASN A 272 -9.79 -8.75 -42.76
N GLN A 273 -9.29 -9.63 -41.88
CA GLN A 273 -10.16 -10.60 -41.22
C GLN A 273 -10.74 -9.96 -39.96
N ILE A 274 -11.92 -9.37 -40.17
CA ILE A 274 -12.89 -9.05 -39.13
C ILE A 274 -13.47 -10.38 -38.64
N VAL A 275 -13.12 -10.78 -37.42
CA VAL A 275 -13.86 -11.81 -36.68
C VAL A 275 -15.18 -11.19 -36.25
N SER A 276 -16.23 -11.46 -37.04
CA SER A 276 -17.60 -11.12 -36.72
C SER A 276 -18.17 -12.17 -35.75
N GLY A 277 -17.97 -11.94 -34.45
CA GLY A 277 -18.68 -12.63 -33.40
C GLY A 277 -20.08 -12.03 -33.27
N LYS A 278 -21.11 -12.75 -33.75
CA LYS A 278 -22.52 -12.45 -33.47
C LYS A 278 -22.77 -12.59 -31.97
N VAL A 279 -22.92 -11.46 -31.28
CA VAL A 279 -23.55 -11.39 -29.96
C VAL A 279 -25.06 -11.34 -30.20
N ASN A 280 -25.74 -12.47 -29.95
CA ASN A 280 -27.19 -12.50 -29.84
C ASN A 280 -27.58 -11.85 -28.51
N ASN A 281 -28.00 -10.58 -28.58
CA ASN A 281 -28.88 -9.98 -27.59
C ASN A 281 -30.26 -10.63 -27.73
N ASN A 282 -30.69 -11.36 -26.70
CA ASN A 282 -32.09 -11.52 -26.30
C ASN A 282 -32.08 -12.11 -24.90
N ASN A 283 -32.50 -11.31 -23.92
CA ASN A 283 -33.29 -11.67 -22.74
C ASN A 283 -32.95 -10.77 -21.55
N THR A 284 -33.59 -9.60 -21.52
CA THR A 284 -34.13 -9.03 -20.29
C THR A 284 -35.17 -10.03 -19.75
N PRO A 285 -35.20 -10.31 -18.45
CA PRO A 285 -36.39 -9.86 -17.73
C PRO A 285 -36.12 -9.30 -16.33
N ASN A 286 -36.90 -8.27 -16.02
CA ASN A 286 -37.60 -8.03 -14.77
C ASN A 286 -36.84 -8.17 -13.44
N VAL A 287 -36.60 -7.00 -12.86
CA VAL A 287 -37.20 -6.58 -11.58
C VAL A 287 -38.10 -7.65 -10.95
N SER A 288 -37.67 -8.22 -9.84
CA SER A 288 -38.61 -8.65 -8.80
C SER A 288 -37.96 -8.51 -7.43
N ASN A 289 -38.60 -7.67 -6.63
CA ASN A 289 -38.44 -7.57 -5.19
C ASN A 289 -38.53 -8.97 -4.55
N LYS A 290 -37.67 -9.25 -3.58
CA LYS A 290 -38.07 -10.12 -2.47
C LYS A 290 -37.38 -9.75 -1.16
N THR A 291 -38.07 -8.89 -0.44
CA THR A 291 -38.11 -8.81 1.02
C THR A 291 -38.71 -10.10 1.57
N THR A 292 -38.02 -10.80 2.48
CA THR A 292 -38.58 -11.68 3.54
C THR A 292 -37.39 -12.11 4.41
N ASN A 293 -37.20 -11.56 5.61
CA ASN A 293 -37.85 -11.91 6.89
C ASN A 293 -37.79 -13.40 7.25
N GLU A 294 -36.84 -13.75 8.12
CA GLU A 294 -36.94 -14.68 9.27
C GLU A 294 -35.98 -14.06 10.31
N VAL A 295 -36.39 -13.42 11.41
CA VAL A 295 -37.28 -13.84 12.51
C VAL A 295 -36.91 -15.23 13.02
N VAL A 296 -35.88 -15.26 13.87
CA VAL A 296 -35.82 -16.21 14.98
C VAL A 296 -35.91 -15.38 16.25
N ASN A 297 -37.09 -15.45 16.85
CA ASN A 297 -37.37 -15.09 18.23
C ASN A 297 -36.38 -15.82 19.14
N ASN A 298 -35.80 -15.10 20.09
CA ASN A 298 -35.63 -15.65 21.42
C ASN A 298 -36.17 -14.62 22.40
N ASP A 299 -37.41 -14.89 22.79
CA ASP A 299 -38.03 -14.36 23.99
C ASP A 299 -37.15 -14.71 25.19
N ASN A 300 -36.80 -13.69 25.98
CA ASN A 300 -36.70 -13.89 27.42
C ASN A 300 -37.19 -12.62 28.10
N ASN A 301 -38.39 -12.79 28.66
CA ASN A 301 -39.00 -11.99 29.70
C ASN A 301 -37.99 -11.67 30.81
N ASN A 302 -38.01 -10.44 31.28
CA ASN A 302 -38.33 -10.22 32.69
C ASN A 302 -38.89 -8.81 32.87
N GLU A 303 -40.17 -8.81 33.22
CA GLU A 303 -40.90 -7.77 33.93
C GLU A 303 -40.14 -7.36 35.20
N ASN A 304 -40.12 -6.06 35.48
CA ASN A 304 -40.76 -5.48 36.67
C ASN A 304 -40.43 -3.98 36.75
N ASP A 305 -41.44 -3.19 36.41
CA ASP A 305 -42.16 -2.29 37.31
C ASP A 305 -41.42 -1.25 38.16
N ASP A 306 -42.01 -0.05 38.06
CA ASP A 306 -42.19 0.98 39.07
C ASP A 306 -40.95 1.75 39.57
N ASN A 307 -40.91 3.07 39.36
CA ASN A 307 -41.75 3.96 40.17
C ASN A 307 -41.58 5.43 39.75
N SER A 308 -42.70 6.13 39.93
CA SER A 308 -43.00 7.56 39.86
C SER A 308 -41.99 8.54 40.47
N GLY A 309 -42.08 9.81 40.04
CA GLY A 309 -41.46 10.93 40.75
C GLY A 309 -41.46 12.25 39.97
N SER A 310 -42.63 12.84 39.75
CA SER A 310 -42.78 14.26 39.39
C SER A 310 -42.27 15.14 40.54
N GLN A 311 -41.51 16.20 40.25
CA GLN A 311 -41.72 17.46 40.97
C GLN A 311 -41.18 18.69 40.21
N GLU A 312 -42.02 19.70 40.32
CA GLU A 312 -42.09 21.01 39.69
C GLU A 312 -41.68 22.06 40.74
N SER A 313 -40.95 23.10 40.32
CA SER A 313 -40.89 24.48 40.88
C SER A 313 -39.67 25.16 40.24
N GLU A 314 -39.79 26.20 39.40
CA GLU A 314 -40.24 27.59 39.61
C GLU A 314 -39.38 28.45 40.55
N GLU A 315 -39.26 29.71 40.11
CA GLU A 315 -38.67 30.92 40.71
C GLU A 315 -37.14 31.10 40.76
N GLU A 316 -36.59 32.31 40.75
CA GLU A 316 -36.83 33.59 40.05
C GLU A 316 -35.67 34.51 40.51
N GLU A 317 -35.21 35.38 39.61
CA GLU A 317 -34.79 36.78 39.85
C GLU A 317 -33.52 37.23 40.63
N LYS A 318 -32.99 38.35 40.08
CA LYS A 318 -32.16 39.46 40.62
C LYS A 318 -30.63 39.29 40.63
N SER A 319 -29.85 39.96 39.77
CA SER A 319 -29.56 41.41 39.53
C SER A 319 -28.34 41.93 40.31
N ILE A 320 -27.70 42.96 39.71
CA ILE A 320 -26.61 43.84 40.20
C ILE A 320 -25.22 43.18 40.28
N VAL A 321 -24.10 43.63 39.66
CA VAL A 321 -23.56 44.91 39.16
C VAL A 321 -22.86 44.65 37.82
#